data_AF-K1T168-F1
#
_entry.id   AF-K1T168-F1
#
_cell.length_a   1.000
_cell.length_b   1.000
_cell.length_c   1.000
_cell.angle_alpha   90.00
_cell.angle_beta   90.00
_cell.angle_gamma   90.00
#
_symmetry.space_group_name_H-M   'P 1'
#
loop_
_entity.id
_entity.type
_entity.pdbx_description
1 polymer ?
#
loop_
_entity_poly.entity_id
_entity_poly.type
_entity_poly.pdbx_seq_one_letter_code
_entity_poly.pdbx_strand_id
1 'polypeptide(L)'
;GSESDFTTPATDAPIENGSLIQPSSATDVTATGAFGNYEQQFGGFDGFWLFKGTSDADISATSLTFKVNAKSIGILYQKYTKAGCTADVYIDDELVTTLNADFTGGWGNYVECAELKSFDSAGEHTVKIVPKGLEGKASKFGVSALAIA
;
A
#
# COMPACT_ATOMS: atom_id res chain seq x y z
N GLY A 1 18.11 -44.58 -0.34
CA GLY A 1 17.07 -43.71 -0.88
C GLY A 1 17.74 -42.44 -1.33
N SER A 2 17.38 -41.89 -2.49
CA SER A 2 17.82 -40.55 -2.86
C SER A 2 17.19 -39.58 -1.87
N GLU A 3 18.02 -38.85 -1.12
CA GLU A 3 17.52 -37.78 -0.27
C GLU A 3 16.84 -36.71 -1.11
N SER A 4 15.83 -36.05 -0.54
CA SER A 4 15.12 -34.96 -1.19
C SER A 4 16.08 -33.79 -1.41
N ASP A 5 16.20 -33.34 -2.66
CA ASP A 5 16.94 -32.14 -3.02
C ASP A 5 16.10 -30.91 -2.66
N PHE A 6 16.51 -30.20 -1.60
CA PHE A 6 15.90 -28.95 -1.14
C PHE A 6 16.60 -27.70 -1.70
N THR A 7 17.52 -27.86 -2.66
CA THR A 7 18.26 -26.72 -3.25
C THR A 7 17.45 -25.98 -4.31
N THR A 8 16.40 -26.60 -4.85
CA THR A 8 15.48 -25.95 -5.79
C THR A 8 14.18 -25.56 -5.08
N PRO A 9 13.76 -24.29 -5.15
CA PRO A 9 12.48 -23.86 -4.59
C PRO A 9 11.31 -24.63 -5.21
N ALA A 10 10.27 -24.92 -4.41
CA ALA A 10 9.07 -25.61 -4.87
C ALA A 10 8.15 -24.75 -5.79
N THR A 11 8.50 -23.47 -5.96
CA THR A 11 7.80 -22.48 -6.81
C THR A 11 8.84 -21.68 -7.58
N ASP A 12 8.41 -20.79 -8.47
CA ASP A 12 9.32 -19.85 -9.16
C ASP A 12 9.93 -18.78 -8.25
N ALA A 13 9.74 -18.91 -6.92
CA ALA A 13 10.28 -18.04 -5.87
C ALA A 13 10.09 -16.53 -6.14
N PRO A 14 8.90 -16.07 -6.58
CA PRO A 14 8.72 -14.72 -7.13
C PRO A 14 8.90 -13.60 -6.11
N ILE A 15 9.02 -13.93 -4.81
CA ILE A 15 9.13 -13.00 -3.69
C ILE A 15 10.36 -13.27 -2.80
N GLU A 16 11.29 -14.12 -3.22
CA GLU A 16 12.45 -14.51 -2.38
C GLU A 16 13.33 -13.33 -1.96
N ASN A 17 13.41 -12.30 -2.81
CA ASN A 17 14.14 -11.06 -2.57
C ASN A 17 13.21 -9.88 -2.25
N GLY A 18 11.99 -10.19 -1.78
CA GLY A 18 10.99 -9.20 -1.46
C GLY A 18 11.47 -8.21 -0.40
N SER A 19 11.12 -6.95 -0.56
CA SER A 19 11.45 -5.88 0.38
C SER A 19 10.26 -4.95 0.63
N LEU A 20 10.33 -4.20 1.72
CA LEU A 20 9.30 -3.22 2.10
C LEU A 20 9.85 -1.81 1.97
N ILE A 21 9.14 -0.97 1.24
CA ILE A 21 9.33 0.47 1.22
C ILE A 21 8.43 1.06 2.29
N GLN A 22 9.04 1.45 3.41
CA GLN A 22 8.41 2.13 4.54
C GLN A 22 8.81 3.61 4.53
N PRO A 23 8.12 4.47 5.30
CA PRO A 23 8.50 5.89 5.43
C PRO A 23 9.98 6.15 5.71
N SER A 24 10.61 5.30 6.52
CA SER A 24 12.02 5.42 6.90
C SER A 24 13.01 4.96 5.83
N SER A 25 12.59 4.11 4.89
CA SER A 25 13.42 3.58 3.79
C SER A 25 13.10 4.19 2.42
N ALA A 26 12.04 4.99 2.33
CA ALA A 26 11.56 5.59 1.10
C ALA A 26 12.51 6.66 0.54
N THR A 27 13.01 6.45 -0.67
CA THR A 27 13.81 7.43 -1.42
C THR A 27 12.98 8.20 -2.45
N ASP A 28 12.04 7.52 -3.12
CA ASP A 28 11.29 8.05 -4.27
C ASP A 28 9.78 7.98 -4.06
N VAL A 29 9.32 8.61 -2.97
CA VAL A 29 7.91 8.68 -2.59
C VAL A 29 7.47 10.14 -2.50
N THR A 30 6.39 10.47 -3.21
CA THR A 30 5.79 11.80 -3.20
C THR A 30 4.37 11.73 -2.64
N ALA A 31 4.14 12.43 -1.54
CA ALA A 31 2.82 12.66 -0.98
C ALA A 31 2.32 14.05 -1.40
N THR A 32 1.12 14.13 -1.96
CA THR A 32 0.46 15.39 -2.34
C THR A 32 -0.88 15.55 -1.63
N GLY A 33 -1.34 16.80 -1.50
CA GLY A 33 -2.61 17.12 -0.86
C GLY A 33 -2.64 16.72 0.62
N ALA A 34 -3.65 15.95 1.02
CA ALA A 34 -3.93 15.63 2.43
C ALA A 34 -3.21 14.36 2.96
N PHE A 35 -2.22 13.84 2.24
CA PHE A 35 -1.33 12.81 2.78
C PHE A 35 -0.26 13.43 3.69
N GLY A 36 -0.10 12.84 4.87
CA GLY A 36 1.00 13.15 5.79
C GLY A 36 1.83 11.91 6.12
N ASN A 37 3.08 12.12 6.51
CA ASN A 37 3.95 11.10 7.08
C ASN A 37 3.81 11.10 8.61
N TYR A 38 3.73 9.92 9.21
CA TYR A 38 3.61 9.71 10.65
C TYR A 38 4.62 8.67 11.09
N GLU A 39 5.42 8.97 12.11
CA GLU A 39 6.47 8.07 12.64
C GLU A 39 5.96 7.07 13.68
N GLN A 40 4.69 7.16 14.07
CA GLN A 40 4.10 6.29 15.08
C GLN A 40 3.85 4.87 14.54
N GLN A 41 3.91 3.88 15.44
CA GLN A 41 3.70 2.47 15.08
C GLN A 41 2.22 2.18 14.79
N PHE A 42 1.95 1.39 13.74
CA PHE A 42 0.61 0.86 13.44
C PHE A 42 0.67 -0.58 12.93
N GLY A 43 -0.04 -1.50 13.59
CA GLY A 43 -0.12 -2.90 13.17
C GLY A 43 1.23 -3.63 13.07
N GLY A 44 2.21 -3.25 13.90
CA GLY A 44 3.57 -3.81 13.88
C GLY A 44 4.56 -3.11 12.94
N PHE A 45 4.14 -2.09 12.21
CA PHE A 45 5.00 -1.31 11.30
C PHE A 45 5.37 0.03 11.91
N ASP A 46 6.65 0.38 11.83
CA ASP A 46 7.17 1.68 12.21
C ASP A 46 6.92 2.68 11.08
N GLY A 47 6.14 3.70 11.42
CA GLY A 47 5.72 4.75 10.53
C GLY A 47 4.69 4.32 9.47
N PHE A 48 3.97 5.31 8.93
CA PHE A 48 3.07 5.15 7.79
C PHE A 48 2.76 6.48 7.10
N TRP A 49 2.28 6.40 5.87
CA TRP A 49 1.61 7.51 5.20
C TRP A 49 0.11 7.46 5.49
N LEU A 50 -0.49 8.59 5.79
CA LEU A 50 -1.92 8.66 6.12
C LEU A 50 -2.58 9.84 5.43
N PHE A 51 -3.61 9.51 4.66
CA PHE A 51 -4.63 10.46 4.25
C PHE A 51 -5.63 10.67 5.39
N LYS A 52 -5.89 11.93 5.75
CA LYS A 52 -7.02 12.32 6.61
C LYS A 52 -7.91 13.31 5.85
N GLY A 53 -9.07 12.84 5.41
CA GLY A 53 -10.11 13.69 4.82
C GLY A 53 -11.00 14.30 5.91
N THR A 54 -11.27 15.60 5.79
CA THR A 54 -12.38 16.28 6.49
C THR A 54 -13.57 16.41 5.55
N SER A 55 -14.76 16.74 6.09
CA SER A 55 -16.02 16.85 5.34
C SER A 55 -15.97 17.77 4.11
N ASP A 56 -15.08 18.78 4.14
CA ASP A 56 -15.02 19.88 3.17
C ASP A 56 -13.66 19.97 2.45
N ALA A 57 -12.81 18.93 2.59
CA ALA A 57 -11.49 18.95 1.96
C ALA A 57 -11.59 18.71 0.44
N ASP A 58 -11.07 19.65 -0.35
CA ASP A 58 -10.75 19.36 -1.75
C ASP A 58 -9.60 18.34 -1.80
N ILE A 59 -9.92 17.12 -2.21
CA ILE A 59 -8.97 16.01 -2.30
C ILE A 59 -8.51 15.74 -3.73
N SER A 60 -8.91 16.57 -4.71
CA SER A 60 -8.61 16.35 -6.14
C SER A 60 -7.11 16.25 -6.44
N ALA A 61 -6.26 16.94 -5.67
CA ALA A 61 -4.81 16.88 -5.77
C ALA A 61 -4.15 15.88 -4.80
N THR A 62 -4.93 15.09 -4.06
CA THR A 62 -4.40 14.17 -3.04
C THR A 62 -3.98 12.84 -3.64
N SER A 63 -2.70 12.51 -3.49
CA SER A 63 -2.16 11.21 -3.91
C SER A 63 -0.91 10.84 -3.14
N LEU A 64 -0.60 9.54 -3.11
CA LEU A 64 0.67 9.01 -2.66
C LEU A 64 1.28 8.23 -3.82
N THR A 65 2.44 8.67 -4.31
CA THR A 65 3.09 8.12 -5.50
C THR A 65 4.45 7.55 -5.15
N PHE A 66 4.70 6.30 -5.56
CA PHE A 66 5.98 5.61 -5.43
C PHE A 66 6.57 5.40 -6.83
N LYS A 67 7.89 5.55 -6.96
CA LYS A 67 8.64 5.02 -8.10
C LYS A 67 9.47 3.84 -7.64
N VAL A 68 9.33 2.71 -8.31
CA VAL A 68 9.98 1.45 -7.90
C VAL A 68 10.55 0.74 -9.10
N ASN A 69 11.59 -0.07 -8.87
CA ASN A 69 12.02 -1.09 -9.82
C ASN A 69 11.64 -2.46 -9.24
N ALA A 70 10.67 -3.13 -9.85
CA ALA A 70 10.08 -4.35 -9.29
C ALA A 70 9.50 -5.26 -10.39
N LYS A 71 9.44 -6.56 -10.12
CA LYS A 71 8.69 -7.56 -10.89
C LYS A 71 7.32 -7.81 -10.27
N SER A 72 7.19 -7.73 -8.96
CA SER A 72 5.92 -7.92 -8.24
C SER A 72 5.69 -6.77 -7.27
N ILE A 73 4.46 -6.27 -7.21
CA ILE A 73 4.08 -5.13 -6.38
C ILE A 73 2.88 -5.52 -5.52
N GLY A 74 3.02 -5.33 -4.22
CA GLY A 74 1.97 -5.45 -3.22
C GLY A 74 1.93 -4.22 -2.32
N ILE A 75 0.91 -4.15 -1.47
CA ILE A 75 0.70 -3.03 -0.55
C ILE A 75 0.26 -3.52 0.81
N LEU A 76 0.81 -2.89 1.84
CA LEU A 76 0.40 -3.05 3.22
C LEU A 76 -0.37 -1.79 3.63
N TYR A 77 -1.69 -1.90 3.68
CA TYR A 77 -2.59 -0.79 3.96
C TYR A 77 -3.42 -1.01 5.21
N GLN A 78 -3.87 0.08 5.83
CA GLN A 78 -4.51 0.05 7.13
C GLN A 78 -6.01 -0.15 7.01
N LYS A 79 -6.54 -1.07 7.81
CA LYS A 79 -7.97 -1.33 8.00
C LYS A 79 -8.42 -0.68 9.29
N TYR A 80 -9.50 0.08 9.23
CA TYR A 80 -9.99 0.88 10.35
C TYR A 80 -11.41 0.47 10.75
N THR A 81 -11.61 0.29 12.04
CA THR A 81 -12.94 0.07 12.64
C THR A 81 -13.84 1.31 12.58
N LYS A 82 -13.27 2.49 12.24
CA LYS A 82 -13.99 3.75 12.09
C LYS A 82 -13.35 4.61 11.01
N ALA A 83 -14.19 5.20 10.16
CA ALA A 83 -13.79 6.21 9.17
C ALA A 83 -12.75 5.72 8.14
N GLY A 84 -12.65 4.42 7.88
CA GLY A 84 -11.89 3.92 6.73
C GLY A 84 -12.60 4.31 5.43
N CYS A 85 -11.87 4.82 4.44
CA CYS A 85 -12.41 5.08 3.10
C CYS A 85 -11.80 4.13 2.06
N THR A 86 -12.23 4.24 0.82
CA THR A 86 -11.60 3.53 -0.30
C THR A 86 -10.48 4.34 -0.93
N ALA A 87 -9.52 3.68 -1.57
CA ALA A 87 -8.53 4.31 -2.44
C ALA A 87 -8.36 3.53 -3.74
N ASP A 88 -8.26 4.25 -4.85
CA ASP A 88 -7.85 3.67 -6.13
C ASP A 88 -6.34 3.54 -6.17
N VAL A 89 -5.87 2.43 -6.74
CA VAL A 89 -4.46 2.18 -6.96
C VAL A 89 -4.23 2.05 -8.45
N TYR A 90 -3.35 2.90 -8.96
CA TYR A 90 -2.90 2.92 -10.34
C TYR A 90 -1.46 2.43 -10.40
N ILE A 91 -1.12 1.65 -11.42
CA ILE A 91 0.25 1.30 -11.75
C ILE A 91 0.45 1.66 -13.21
N ASP A 92 1.44 2.52 -13.48
CA ASP A 92 1.72 3.06 -14.82
C ASP A 92 0.47 3.69 -15.47
N ASP A 93 -0.23 4.51 -14.68
CA ASP A 93 -1.48 5.20 -15.02
C ASP A 93 -2.70 4.29 -15.34
N GLU A 94 -2.56 2.97 -15.22
CA GLU A 94 -3.66 2.01 -15.33
C GLU A 94 -4.28 1.73 -13.95
N LEU A 95 -5.60 1.82 -13.82
CA LEU A 95 -6.31 1.43 -12.60
C LEU A 95 -6.19 -0.09 -12.39
N VAL A 96 -5.51 -0.50 -11.33
CA VAL A 96 -5.32 -1.91 -10.99
C VAL A 96 -6.41 -2.41 -10.04
N THR A 97 -6.74 -1.62 -9.01
CA THR A 97 -7.76 -2.01 -8.02
C THR A 97 -8.27 -0.82 -7.22
N THR A 98 -9.37 -1.04 -6.50
CA THR A 98 -9.86 -0.14 -5.45
C THR A 98 -9.80 -0.87 -4.11
N LEU A 99 -8.98 -0.38 -3.19
CA LEU A 99 -8.83 -0.95 -1.85
C LEU A 99 -9.84 -0.34 -0.89
N ASN A 100 -10.44 -1.17 -0.03
CA ASN A 100 -11.38 -0.73 1.00
C ASN A 100 -10.74 -0.79 2.39
N ALA A 101 -10.52 0.37 3.01
CA ALA A 101 -9.98 0.47 4.37
C ALA A 101 -11.06 0.35 5.47
N ASP A 102 -12.35 0.31 5.14
CA ASP A 102 -13.42 0.17 6.12
C ASP A 102 -13.44 -1.25 6.71
N PHE A 103 -13.39 -1.32 8.03
CA PHE A 103 -13.52 -2.54 8.83
C PHE A 103 -14.45 -2.30 10.02
N THR A 104 -15.50 -1.50 9.82
CA THR A 104 -16.53 -1.21 10.82
C THR A 104 -17.12 -2.50 11.40
N GLY A 105 -17.17 -2.58 12.74
CA GLY A 105 -17.65 -3.77 13.47
C GLY A 105 -16.63 -4.90 13.61
N GLY A 106 -15.42 -4.72 13.07
CA GLY A 106 -14.32 -5.67 13.20
C GLY A 106 -13.67 -5.69 14.59
N TRP A 107 -12.73 -6.62 14.77
CA TRP A 107 -12.05 -6.90 16.05
C TRP A 107 -11.00 -5.86 16.46
N GLY A 108 -10.58 -4.98 15.55
CA GLY A 108 -9.54 -3.99 15.80
C GLY A 108 -9.01 -3.41 14.51
N ASN A 109 -8.19 -2.35 14.62
CA ASN A 109 -7.47 -1.82 13.48
C ASN A 109 -6.27 -2.72 13.17
N TYR A 110 -5.98 -2.96 11.89
CA TYR A 110 -4.89 -3.85 11.48
C TYR A 110 -4.32 -3.45 10.12
N VAL A 111 -3.20 -4.06 9.74
CA VAL A 111 -2.60 -3.89 8.41
C VAL A 111 -2.99 -5.09 7.55
N GLU A 112 -3.63 -4.82 6.43
CA GLU A 112 -3.98 -5.78 5.39
C GLU A 112 -2.89 -5.79 4.32
N CYS A 113 -2.59 -6.98 3.80
CA CYS A 113 -1.68 -7.14 2.67
C CYS A 113 -2.49 -7.48 1.42
N ALA A 114 -2.27 -6.75 0.33
CA ALA A 114 -2.87 -7.04 -0.96
C ALA A 114 -1.79 -7.10 -2.03
N GLU A 115 -1.82 -8.14 -2.86
CA GLU A 115 -1.09 -8.16 -4.12
C GLU A 115 -1.77 -7.20 -5.11
N LEU A 116 -0.97 -6.39 -5.81
CA LEU A 116 -1.47 -5.42 -6.77
C LEU A 116 -1.25 -5.92 -8.19
N LYS A 117 0.01 -6.15 -8.59
CA LYS A 117 0.34 -6.57 -9.96
C LYS A 117 1.68 -7.29 -9.97
N SER A 118 1.76 -8.31 -10.82
CA SER A 118 2.98 -9.06 -11.10
C SER A 118 3.27 -8.98 -12.60
N PHE A 119 4.56 -8.84 -12.94
CA PHE A 119 5.05 -8.63 -14.30
C PHE A 119 5.95 -9.80 -14.74
N ASP A 120 6.15 -9.95 -16.05
CA ASP A 120 7.01 -11.01 -16.61
C ASP A 120 8.49 -10.80 -16.22
N SER A 121 8.93 -9.55 -16.11
CA SER A 121 10.29 -9.14 -15.74
C SER A 121 10.27 -7.92 -14.84
N ALA A 122 11.32 -7.74 -14.04
CA ALA A 122 11.50 -6.51 -13.26
C ALA A 122 11.67 -5.28 -14.18
N GLY A 123 11.03 -4.17 -13.81
CA GLY A 123 11.06 -2.92 -14.54
C GLY A 123 10.75 -1.72 -13.65
N GLU A 124 10.95 -0.51 -14.18
CA GLU A 124 10.55 0.71 -13.49
C GLU A 124 9.03 0.91 -13.60
N HIS A 125 8.38 1.14 -12.46
CA HIS A 125 6.94 1.32 -12.36
C HIS A 125 6.61 2.52 -11.47
N THR A 126 5.50 3.19 -11.80
CA THR A 126 4.92 4.24 -10.95
C THR A 126 3.64 3.74 -10.30
N VAL A 127 3.63 3.63 -8.98
CA VAL A 127 2.45 3.24 -8.20
C VAL A 127 1.83 4.49 -7.60
N LYS A 128 0.58 4.79 -7.96
CA LYS A 128 -0.15 5.97 -7.50
C LYS A 128 -1.42 5.56 -6.74
N ILE A 129 -1.54 6.03 -5.51
CA ILE A 129 -2.67 5.76 -4.62
C ILE A 129 -3.49 7.04 -4.47
N VAL A 130 -4.77 6.97 -4.80
CA VAL A 130 -5.70 8.11 -4.78
C VAL A 130 -6.88 7.79 -3.84
N PRO A 131 -6.94 8.36 -2.63
CA PRO A 131 -8.05 8.16 -1.72
C PRO A 131 -9.30 8.85 -2.26
N LYS A 132 -10.46 8.20 -2.14
CA LYS A 132 -11.74 8.75 -2.61
C LYS A 132 -12.45 9.65 -1.59
N GLY A 133 -11.98 9.68 -0.35
CA GLY A 133 -12.70 10.31 0.76
C GLY A 133 -14.11 9.74 0.93
N LEU A 134 -14.89 10.35 1.81
CA LEU A 134 -16.33 10.14 1.95
C LEU A 134 -16.93 11.54 2.11
N GLU A 135 -17.76 11.96 1.14
CA GLU A 135 -18.35 13.29 1.14
C GLU A 135 -19.09 13.57 2.45
N GLY A 136 -18.81 14.73 3.06
CA GLY A 136 -19.42 15.14 4.32
C GLY A 136 -18.98 14.32 5.55
N LYS A 137 -17.97 13.45 5.46
CA LYS A 137 -17.52 12.59 6.56
C LYS A 137 -16.01 12.54 6.72
N ALA A 138 -15.56 12.45 7.97
CA ALA A 138 -14.17 12.15 8.26
C ALA A 138 -13.76 10.82 7.60
N SER A 139 -12.59 10.82 6.97
CA SER A 139 -12.10 9.69 6.16
C SER A 139 -10.61 9.44 6.39
N LYS A 140 -10.21 8.17 6.35
CA LYS A 140 -8.82 7.75 6.56
C LYS A 140 -8.44 6.64 5.59
N PHE A 141 -7.24 6.76 5.04
CA PHE A 141 -6.58 5.70 4.30
C PHE A 141 -5.09 5.72 4.65
N GLY A 142 -4.60 4.65 5.27
CA GLY A 142 -3.20 4.53 5.70
C GLY A 142 -2.46 3.51 4.86
N VAL A 143 -1.21 3.81 4.53
CA VAL A 143 -0.28 2.91 3.84
C VAL A 143 0.93 2.74 4.76
N SER A 144 1.14 1.53 5.25
CA SER A 144 2.28 1.21 6.12
C SER A 144 3.53 0.87 5.31
N ALA A 145 3.37 0.18 4.18
CA ALA A 145 4.47 -0.10 3.28
C ALA A 145 3.98 -0.43 1.86
N LEU A 146 4.87 -0.25 0.87
CA LEU A 146 4.76 -0.93 -0.42
C LEU A 146 5.67 -2.16 -0.39
N ALA A 147 5.16 -3.33 -0.76
CA ALA A 147 5.95 -4.55 -0.91
C ALA A 147 6.39 -4.69 -2.36
N ILE A 148 7.67 -4.93 -2.60
CA ILE A 148 8.22 -5.13 -3.94
C ILE A 148 9.10 -6.37 -3.97
N ALA A 149 9.13 -7.07 -5.10
CA ALA A 149 10.05 -8.18 -5.38
C ALA A 149 10.48 -8.17 -6.84
#